data_AF-A0A9W4T9P8-F1
#
_entry.id   AF-A0A9W4T9P8-F1
#
_cell.length_a   1.000
_cell.length_b   1.000
_cell.length_c   1.000
_cell.angle_alpha   90.00
_cell.angle_beta   90.00
_cell.angle_gamma   90.00
#
_symmetry.space_group_name_H-M   'P 1'
#
loop_
_entity.id
_entity.type
_entity.pdbx_description
1 polymer ?
#
loop_
_entity_poly.entity_id
_entity_poly.type
_entity_poly.pdbx_seq_one_letter_code
_entity_poly.pdbx_strand_id
1 'polypeptide(L)'
;MLAVICGAVNKAYTAAMESIMEYKRFLEKGQSPSRDILRTVFIIDFIYENVHYKFTATRSASDSFTLLLEWIKGVSFCSMVENDPTQLRSLSPGKLVKFLVESGDHVKRGDKIHMPFIATEDGIVQFIKQENSTLESGVIIGILTLDDPSQFSSSRVTFEGQLPAMNPPVLVGDKAHQRYCEVKHILECILDGYDNQAMLHR
;
A
#
# COMPACT_ATOMS: atom_id res chain seq x y z
N MET A 1 15.56 7.52 -5.94
CA MET A 1 14.30 8.08 -6.52
C MET A 1 13.92 7.46 -7.87
N LEU A 2 14.80 7.41 -8.87
CA LEU A 2 14.52 6.70 -10.14
C LEU A 2 14.13 5.23 -9.93
N ALA A 3 14.79 4.54 -8.99
CA ALA A 3 14.44 3.16 -8.62
C ALA A 3 13.00 3.04 -8.09
N VAL A 4 12.54 4.03 -7.31
CA VAL A 4 11.17 4.10 -6.77
C VAL A 4 10.18 4.30 -7.91
N ILE A 5 10.44 5.23 -8.83
CA ILE A 5 9.59 5.47 -10.01
C ILE A 5 9.52 4.21 -10.88
N CYS A 6 10.66 3.59 -11.19
CA CYS A 6 10.72 2.36 -11.98
C CYS A 6 9.96 1.20 -11.31
N GLY A 7 10.12 1.03 -10.00
CA GLY A 7 9.38 0.05 -9.22
C GLY A 7 7.86 0.30 -9.25
N ALA A 8 7.44 1.56 -9.11
CA ALA A 8 6.04 1.94 -9.20
C ALA A 8 5.45 1.65 -10.59
N VAL A 9 6.16 2.04 -11.67
CA VAL A 9 5.72 1.76 -13.06
C VAL A 9 5.63 0.26 -13.31
N ASN A 10 6.63 -0.53 -12.88
CA ASN A 10 6.62 -1.97 -13.09
C ASN A 10 5.45 -2.64 -12.35
N LYS A 11 5.20 -2.26 -11.09
CA LYS A 11 4.07 -2.78 -10.32
C LYS A 11 2.72 -2.38 -10.94
N ALA A 12 2.61 -1.16 -11.48
CA ALA A 12 1.43 -0.70 -12.23
C ALA A 12 1.21 -1.56 -13.48
N TYR A 13 2.28 -1.80 -14.23
CA TYR A 13 2.25 -2.58 -15.47
C TYR A 13 1.85 -4.03 -15.22
N THR A 14 2.41 -4.67 -14.18
CA THR A 14 2.03 -6.03 -13.79
C THR A 14 0.55 -6.10 -13.40
N ALA A 15 0.07 -5.18 -12.56
CA ALA A 15 -1.34 -5.14 -12.16
C ALA A 15 -2.29 -4.92 -13.36
N ALA A 16 -1.92 -4.04 -14.29
CA ALA A 16 -2.68 -3.81 -15.52
C ALA A 16 -2.68 -5.04 -16.45
N MET A 17 -1.58 -5.77 -16.51
CA MET A 17 -1.50 -7.00 -17.31
C MET A 17 -2.35 -8.12 -16.70
N GLU A 18 -2.36 -8.23 -15.36
CA GLU A 18 -3.20 -9.18 -14.63
C GLU A 18 -4.69 -8.93 -14.88
N SER A 19 -5.15 -7.68 -14.81
CA SER A 19 -6.56 -7.34 -15.06
C SER A 19 -7.01 -7.64 -16.49
N ILE A 20 -6.14 -7.37 -17.49
CA ILE A 20 -6.39 -7.74 -18.89
C ILE A 20 -6.43 -9.26 -19.05
N MET A 21 -5.52 -9.99 -18.41
CA MET A 21 -5.47 -11.44 -18.49
C MET A 21 -6.71 -12.07 -17.85
N GLU A 22 -7.14 -11.56 -16.70
CA GLU A 22 -8.37 -11.99 -16.04
C GLU A 22 -9.59 -11.73 -16.93
N TYR A 23 -9.68 -10.55 -17.55
CA TYR A 23 -10.73 -10.24 -18.51
C TYR A 23 -10.76 -11.22 -19.68
N LYS A 24 -9.59 -11.53 -20.27
CA LYS A 24 -9.47 -12.53 -21.35
C LYS A 24 -9.92 -13.92 -20.90
N ARG A 25 -9.53 -14.36 -19.69
CA ARG A 25 -9.95 -15.65 -19.13
C ARG A 25 -11.47 -15.76 -18.97
N PHE A 26 -12.15 -14.67 -18.61
CA PHE A 26 -13.61 -14.66 -18.54
C PHE A 26 -14.25 -14.78 -19.93
N LEU A 27 -13.71 -14.06 -20.93
CA LEU A 27 -14.17 -14.16 -22.31
C LEU A 27 -13.99 -15.57 -22.90
N GLU A 28 -12.85 -16.23 -22.63
CA GLU A 28 -12.60 -17.61 -23.05
C GLU A 28 -13.61 -18.60 -22.46
N LYS A 29 -14.12 -18.30 -21.26
CA LYS A 29 -15.19 -19.08 -20.60
C LYS A 29 -16.59 -18.71 -21.09
N GLY A 30 -16.73 -17.76 -22.01
CA GLY A 30 -18.02 -17.28 -22.52
C GLY A 30 -18.80 -16.41 -21.53
N GLN A 31 -18.15 -15.93 -20.46
CA GLN A 31 -18.77 -15.04 -19.48
C GLN A 31 -18.46 -13.59 -19.86
N SER A 32 -19.45 -12.70 -19.74
CA SER A 32 -19.25 -11.25 -19.90
C SER A 32 -18.90 -10.63 -18.55
N PRO A 33 -17.61 -10.32 -18.28
CA PRO A 33 -17.20 -9.62 -17.06
C PRO A 33 -17.79 -8.22 -16.93
N SER A 34 -17.81 -7.68 -15.72
CA SER A 34 -18.18 -6.28 -15.46
C SER A 34 -17.09 -5.32 -15.97
N ARG A 35 -17.49 -4.08 -16.28
CA ARG A 35 -16.57 -3.02 -16.74
C ARG A 35 -15.49 -2.68 -15.70
N ASP A 36 -15.76 -2.97 -14.43
CA ASP A 36 -14.89 -2.67 -13.30
C ASP A 36 -13.61 -3.51 -13.24
N ILE A 37 -13.47 -4.54 -14.08
CA ILE A 37 -12.24 -5.33 -14.17
C ILE A 37 -11.16 -4.57 -14.94
N LEU A 38 -11.54 -3.78 -15.96
CA LEU A 38 -10.61 -2.99 -16.78
C LEU A 38 -10.43 -1.58 -16.21
N ARG A 39 -10.05 -1.48 -14.93
CA ARG A 39 -9.72 -0.20 -14.32
C ARG A 39 -8.42 0.35 -14.89
N THR A 40 -8.38 1.66 -15.07
CA THR A 40 -7.19 2.40 -15.51
C THR A 40 -6.39 2.99 -14.34
N VAL A 41 -6.95 2.99 -13.13
CA VAL A 41 -6.33 3.55 -11.92
C VAL A 41 -5.91 2.42 -10.98
N PHE A 42 -4.64 2.42 -10.57
CA PHE A 42 -4.04 1.44 -9.68
C PHE A 42 -3.38 2.13 -8.49
N ILE A 43 -3.72 1.71 -7.28
CA ILE A 43 -3.06 2.19 -6.06
C ILE A 43 -1.88 1.26 -5.79
N ILE A 44 -0.70 1.84 -5.62
CA ILE A 44 0.55 1.13 -5.51
C ILE A 44 1.27 1.59 -4.25
N ASP A 45 1.52 0.65 -3.38
CA ASP A 45 2.18 0.83 -2.10
C ASP A 45 3.41 -0.08 -2.02
N PHE A 46 4.56 0.47 -1.66
CA PHE A 46 5.75 -0.33 -1.42
C PHE A 46 6.77 0.47 -0.62
N ILE A 47 7.78 -0.25 -0.14
CA ILE A 47 8.84 0.34 0.66
C ILE A 47 10.16 0.24 -0.06
N TYR A 48 10.89 1.34 -0.01
CA TYR A 48 12.25 1.43 -0.51
C TYR A 48 13.10 2.21 0.50
N GLU A 49 14.26 1.68 0.86
CA GLU A 49 15.21 2.31 1.81
C GLU A 49 14.56 2.80 3.13
N ASN A 50 13.66 1.97 3.70
CA ASN A 50 12.89 2.28 4.92
C ASN A 50 11.91 3.45 4.82
N VAL A 51 11.60 3.92 3.61
CA VAL A 51 10.59 4.95 3.34
C VAL A 51 9.38 4.31 2.67
N HIS A 52 8.20 4.53 3.24
CA HIS A 52 6.94 4.03 2.68
C HIS A 52 6.45 4.97 1.58
N TYR A 53 6.21 4.42 0.39
CA TYR A 53 5.70 5.17 -0.75
C TYR A 53 4.32 4.66 -1.15
N LYS A 54 3.39 5.60 -1.34
CA LYS A 54 2.06 5.35 -1.87
C LYS A 54 1.84 6.19 -3.13
N PHE A 55 1.60 5.51 -4.24
CA PHE A 55 1.36 6.11 -5.55
C PHE A 55 -0.03 5.72 -6.04
N THR A 56 -0.67 6.65 -6.74
CA THR A 56 -1.84 6.40 -7.58
C THR A 56 -1.36 6.45 -9.03
N ALA A 57 -1.30 5.30 -9.67
CA ALA A 57 -0.88 5.15 -11.06
C ALA A 57 -2.11 5.13 -11.96
N THR A 58 -2.22 6.12 -12.83
CA THR A 58 -3.29 6.20 -13.84
C THR A 58 -2.72 5.86 -15.20
N ARG A 59 -3.35 4.92 -15.90
CA ARG A 59 -2.96 4.51 -17.25
C ARG A 59 -3.50 5.51 -18.26
N SER A 60 -2.57 6.22 -18.91
CA SER A 60 -2.83 7.31 -19.84
C SER A 60 -2.77 6.88 -21.31
N ALA A 61 -2.00 5.83 -21.62
CA ALA A 61 -2.00 5.16 -22.92
C ALA A 61 -1.74 3.64 -22.76
N SER A 62 -1.59 2.95 -23.89
CA SER A 62 -1.26 1.52 -23.90
C SER A 62 0.10 1.23 -23.24
N ASP A 63 1.06 2.14 -23.34
CA ASP A 63 2.43 2.04 -22.84
C ASP A 63 2.81 3.11 -21.82
N SER A 64 1.93 4.08 -21.53
CA SER A 64 2.22 5.20 -20.64
C SER A 64 1.34 5.23 -19.39
N PHE A 65 1.99 5.55 -18.27
CA PHE A 65 1.37 5.69 -16.95
C PHE A 65 1.73 7.05 -16.36
N THR A 66 0.72 7.74 -15.86
CA THR A 66 0.89 8.94 -15.04
C THR A 66 0.89 8.53 -13.57
N LEU A 67 1.99 8.79 -12.88
CA LEU A 67 2.11 8.51 -11.44
C LEU A 67 1.80 9.77 -10.64
N LEU A 68 0.83 9.68 -9.74
CA LEU A 68 0.51 10.69 -8.75
C LEU A 68 1.00 10.19 -7.40
N LEU A 69 1.92 10.90 -6.78
CA LEU A 69 2.31 10.61 -5.40
C LEU A 69 1.27 11.20 -4.47
N GLU A 70 0.55 10.34 -3.74
CA GLU A 70 -0.34 10.77 -2.67
C GLU A 70 0.48 10.96 -1.39
N TRP A 71 0.89 12.21 -1.13
CA TRP A 71 1.35 12.60 0.19
C TRP A 71 0.12 13.10 0.95
N ILE A 72 -0.57 12.17 1.60
CA ILE A 72 -1.74 12.52 2.40
C ILE A 72 -1.20 13.35 3.58
N LYS A 73 -1.49 14.65 3.64
CA LYS A 73 -1.34 15.43 4.87
C LYS A 73 -2.26 14.81 5.92
N GLY A 74 -1.73 13.89 6.73
CA GLY A 74 -2.36 13.44 7.96
C GLY A 74 -3.32 12.25 7.88
N VAL A 75 -3.20 11.32 6.93
CA VAL A 75 -3.91 10.03 7.04
C VAL A 75 -2.95 8.86 6.83
N SER A 76 -2.46 8.31 7.94
CA SER A 76 -1.78 7.02 7.96
C SER A 76 -2.81 5.92 7.69
N PHE A 77 -3.01 5.56 6.43
CA PHE A 77 -3.66 4.30 6.08
C PHE A 77 -2.56 3.26 5.87
N CYS A 78 -2.21 2.56 6.94
CA CYS A 78 -1.43 1.35 6.84
C CYS A 78 -2.39 0.20 6.55
N SER A 79 -2.33 -0.35 5.33
CA SER A 79 -3.07 -1.56 4.98
C SER A 79 -2.21 -2.45 4.11
N MET A 80 -1.17 -3.02 4.74
CA MET A 80 -0.66 -4.35 4.42
C MET A 80 -0.16 -4.98 5.72
N VAL A 81 -1.03 -5.71 6.44
CA VAL A 81 -0.71 -6.63 7.56
C VAL A 81 0.55 -6.23 8.35
N GLU A 82 0.60 -4.97 8.80
CA GLU A 82 1.67 -4.53 9.69
C GLU A 82 1.21 -4.89 11.09
N ASN A 83 1.91 -5.86 11.67
CA ASN A 83 1.70 -6.28 13.04
C ASN A 83 2.20 -5.14 13.93
N ASP A 84 1.35 -4.16 14.22
CA ASP A 84 1.63 -3.08 15.17
C ASP A 84 2.20 -3.70 16.45
N PRO A 85 3.48 -3.48 16.80
CA PRO A 85 4.08 -4.13 17.97
C PRO A 85 3.42 -3.71 19.29
N THR A 86 2.69 -2.59 19.27
CA THR A 86 1.87 -2.10 20.39
C THR A 86 0.57 -2.87 20.55
N GLN A 87 0.12 -3.64 19.56
CA GLN A 87 -1.12 -4.39 19.62
C GLN A 87 -0.82 -5.88 19.68
N LEU A 88 -1.12 -6.49 20.82
CA LEU A 88 -0.97 -7.93 20.99
C LEU A 88 -2.19 -8.62 20.36
N ARG A 89 -2.03 -9.20 19.16
CA ARG A 89 -3.13 -9.86 18.40
C ARG A 89 -3.03 -11.38 18.45
N SER A 90 -4.17 -12.06 18.55
CA SER A 90 -4.21 -13.52 18.48
C SER A 90 -3.96 -14.02 17.05
N LEU A 91 -2.99 -14.91 16.85
CA LEU A 91 -2.74 -15.55 15.54
C LEU A 91 -3.69 -16.73 15.29
N SER A 92 -4.10 -17.42 16.35
CA SER A 92 -5.00 -18.57 16.29
C SER A 92 -6.33 -18.30 17.01
N PRO A 93 -7.46 -18.78 16.49
CA PRO A 93 -8.71 -18.83 17.25
C PRO A 93 -8.59 -19.89 18.35
N GLY A 94 -9.09 -19.60 19.55
CA GLY A 94 -8.94 -20.50 20.69
C GLY A 94 -9.45 -19.93 22.01
N LYS A 95 -9.17 -20.62 23.12
CA LYS A 95 -9.46 -20.13 24.47
C LYS A 95 -8.18 -19.61 25.10
N LEU A 96 -8.22 -18.38 25.60
CA LEU A 96 -7.14 -17.81 26.39
C LEU A 96 -7.12 -18.52 27.76
N VAL A 97 -6.09 -19.31 28.04
CA VAL A 97 -6.06 -20.12 29.27
C VAL A 97 -5.65 -19.28 30.48
N LYS A 98 -4.50 -18.60 30.43
CA LYS A 98 -3.96 -17.78 31.52
C LYS A 98 -2.80 -16.92 31.03
N PHE A 99 -2.67 -15.68 31.48
CA PHE A 99 -1.46 -14.91 31.19
C PHE A 99 -0.26 -15.40 32.02
N LEU A 100 0.94 -15.33 31.45
CA LEU A 100 2.21 -15.63 32.15
C LEU A 100 2.78 -14.41 32.88
N VAL A 101 2.25 -13.23 32.54
CA VAL A 101 2.71 -11.92 33.00
C VAL A 101 1.49 -11.16 33.55
N GLU A 102 1.67 -10.34 34.58
CA GLU A 102 0.58 -9.55 35.15
C GLU A 102 0.36 -8.25 34.36
N SER A 103 -0.86 -7.69 34.44
CA SER A 103 -1.16 -6.42 33.76
C SER A 103 -0.39 -5.29 34.41
N GLY A 104 0.52 -4.66 33.67
CA GLY A 104 1.36 -3.55 34.13
C GLY A 104 2.83 -3.93 34.37
N ASP A 105 3.22 -5.19 34.14
CA ASP A 105 4.61 -5.61 34.21
C ASP A 105 5.41 -5.16 32.99
N HIS A 106 6.70 -4.89 33.21
CA HIS A 106 7.69 -4.65 32.16
C HIS A 106 8.15 -5.97 31.55
N VAL A 107 8.01 -6.07 30.23
CA VAL A 107 8.33 -7.28 29.47
C VAL A 107 9.46 -6.95 28.52
N LYS A 108 10.43 -7.87 28.40
CA LYS A 108 11.53 -7.73 27.44
C LYS A 108 11.23 -8.46 26.13
N ARG A 109 11.86 -8.02 25.04
CA ARG A 109 11.82 -8.68 23.74
C ARG A 109 12.25 -10.14 23.88
N GLY A 110 11.36 -11.06 23.50
CA GLY A 110 11.58 -12.50 23.61
C GLY A 110 10.92 -13.17 24.83
N ASP A 111 10.34 -12.40 25.75
CA ASP A 111 9.62 -12.97 26.88
C ASP A 111 8.25 -13.53 26.46
N LYS A 112 7.85 -14.66 27.07
CA LYS A 112 6.58 -15.32 26.76
C LYS A 112 5.43 -14.67 27.55
N ILE A 113 4.55 -13.94 26.87
CA ILE A 113 3.39 -13.26 27.47
C ILE A 113 2.24 -14.26 27.70
N HIS A 114 1.96 -15.11 26.71
CA HIS A 114 1.05 -16.26 26.79
C HIS A 114 1.61 -17.36 25.88
N MET A 115 1.27 -18.64 26.02
CA MET A 115 1.79 -19.64 25.07
C MET A 115 0.91 -19.73 23.82
N PRO A 116 1.46 -19.60 22.59
CA PRO A 116 2.87 -19.40 22.20
C PRO A 116 3.19 -17.94 21.78
N PHE A 117 2.53 -16.97 22.37
CA PHE A 117 2.71 -15.54 22.13
C PHE A 117 3.94 -14.96 22.85
N ILE A 118 4.90 -14.45 22.08
CA ILE A 118 6.18 -13.89 22.55
C ILE A 118 6.15 -12.36 22.36
N ALA A 119 6.71 -11.63 23.32
CA ALA A 119 6.86 -10.18 23.26
C ALA A 119 7.79 -9.77 22.10
N THR A 120 7.30 -8.87 21.25
CA THR A 120 8.04 -8.40 20.06
C THR A 120 9.07 -7.34 20.42
N GLU A 121 8.80 -6.52 21.45
CA GLU A 121 9.62 -5.38 21.88
C GLU A 121 9.58 -5.20 23.41
N ASP A 122 10.48 -4.37 23.94
CA ASP A 122 10.54 -4.02 25.37
C ASP A 122 9.45 -3.00 25.74
N GLY A 123 8.63 -3.29 26.74
CA GLY A 123 7.61 -2.35 27.20
C GLY A 123 6.69 -2.89 28.28
N ILE A 124 5.74 -2.06 28.70
CA ILE A 124 4.74 -2.37 29.71
C ILE A 124 3.49 -2.92 29.05
N VAL A 125 3.02 -4.09 29.48
CA VAL A 125 1.83 -4.74 28.90
C VAL A 125 0.57 -4.38 29.67
N GLN A 126 -0.47 -3.90 28.98
CA GLN A 126 -1.81 -3.73 29.52
C GLN A 126 -2.79 -4.70 28.86
N PHE A 127 -3.34 -5.62 29.65
CA PHE A 127 -4.32 -6.58 29.14
C PHE A 127 -5.72 -6.00 29.17
N ILE A 128 -6.42 -6.06 28.03
CA ILE A 128 -7.81 -5.63 27.91
C ILE A 128 -8.74 -6.84 28.06
N LYS A 129 -8.28 -8.01 27.59
CA LYS A 129 -9.06 -9.24 27.62
C LYS A 129 -8.85 -10.00 28.93
N GLN A 130 -9.93 -10.55 29.47
CA GLN A 130 -9.89 -11.38 30.68
C GLN A 130 -9.46 -12.83 30.37
N GLU A 131 -8.81 -13.46 31.36
CA GLU A 131 -8.47 -14.89 31.36
C GLU A 131 -9.72 -15.76 31.18
N ASN A 132 -9.58 -16.94 30.55
CA ASN A 132 -10.66 -17.87 30.21
C ASN A 132 -11.63 -17.43 29.10
N SER A 133 -11.38 -16.30 28.42
CA SER A 133 -12.23 -15.85 27.32
C SER A 133 -11.93 -16.54 25.99
N THR A 134 -12.94 -16.61 25.11
CA THR A 134 -12.78 -17.05 23.72
C THR A 134 -12.13 -15.94 22.88
N LEU A 135 -11.16 -16.34 22.07
CA LEU A 135 -10.40 -15.50 21.16
C LEU A 135 -10.64 -15.96 19.73
N GLU A 136 -10.82 -15.00 18.84
CA GLU A 136 -10.80 -15.21 17.39
C GLU A 136 -9.46 -14.73 16.83
N SER A 137 -9.08 -15.23 15.65
CA SER A 137 -7.86 -14.78 14.98
C SER A 137 -7.97 -13.29 14.64
N GLY A 138 -6.93 -12.52 14.97
CA GLY A 138 -6.86 -11.08 14.74
C GLY A 138 -7.43 -10.19 15.86
N VAL A 139 -8.03 -10.78 16.91
CA VAL A 139 -8.56 -10.01 18.06
C VAL A 139 -7.42 -9.48 18.94
N ILE A 140 -7.57 -8.22 19.39
CA ILE A 140 -6.62 -7.54 20.28
C ILE A 140 -6.81 -8.07 21.72
N ILE A 141 -5.73 -8.59 22.29
CA ILE A 141 -5.66 -9.18 23.63
C ILE A 141 -5.20 -8.12 24.65
N GLY A 142 -4.29 -7.24 24.23
CA GLY A 142 -3.73 -6.18 25.06
C GLY A 142 -2.93 -5.17 24.24
N ILE A 143 -2.55 -4.09 24.91
CA ILE A 143 -1.72 -3.02 24.36
C ILE A 143 -0.37 -3.06 25.07
N LEU A 144 0.71 -3.05 24.30
CA LEU A 144 2.08 -2.90 24.78
C LEU A 144 2.47 -1.42 24.65
N THR A 145 2.72 -0.75 25.76
CA THR A 145 3.29 0.60 25.79
C THR A 145 4.81 0.49 25.84
N LEU A 146 5.49 1.04 24.84
CA LEU A 146 6.94 0.90 24.69
C LEU A 146 7.67 1.98 25.46
N ASP A 147 8.82 1.60 26.03
CA ASP A 147 9.65 2.52 26.82
C ASP A 147 10.39 3.53 25.92
N ASP A 148 10.80 3.11 24.73
CA ASP A 148 11.46 3.95 23.74
C ASP A 148 10.55 4.20 22.53
N PRO A 149 9.73 5.27 22.54
CA PRO A 149 8.88 5.63 21.38
C PRO A 149 9.71 6.04 20.15
N SER A 150 11.00 6.31 20.31
CA SER A 150 11.94 6.62 19.23
C SER A 150 12.27 5.42 18.34
N GLN A 151 12.15 4.19 18.85
CA GLN A 151 12.23 2.98 18.01
C GLN A 151 10.94 2.75 17.20
N PHE A 152 9.86 3.43 17.61
CA PHE A 152 8.53 3.33 16.99
C PHE A 152 8.34 4.17 15.73
N SER A 153 9.41 4.81 15.23
CA SER A 153 9.45 5.30 13.85
C SER A 153 9.83 4.22 12.84
N SER A 154 9.77 2.94 13.23
CA SER A 154 10.04 1.82 12.31
C SER A 154 8.82 1.45 11.47
N SER A 155 7.63 2.00 11.73
CA SER A 155 6.61 2.22 10.69
C SER A 155 6.97 3.45 9.86
N ARG A 156 8.18 3.37 9.28
CA ARG A 156 8.66 3.98 8.04
C ARG A 156 8.14 5.38 7.77
N VAL A 157 9.02 6.38 7.96
CA VAL A 157 8.87 7.76 7.46
C VAL A 157 8.17 7.69 6.09
N THR A 158 6.91 8.11 6.05
CA THR A 158 6.20 8.28 4.77
C THR A 158 6.92 9.40 4.05
N PHE A 159 7.13 9.26 2.75
CA PHE A 159 7.84 10.29 2.01
C PHE A 159 7.10 11.64 2.09
N GLU A 160 7.65 12.60 2.84
CA GLU A 160 7.10 13.96 3.01
C GLU A 160 7.54 14.91 1.89
N GLY A 161 8.40 14.44 0.98
CA GLY A 161 8.92 15.24 -0.12
C GLY A 161 7.96 15.34 -1.31
N GLN A 162 8.26 16.28 -2.20
CA GLN A 162 7.64 16.33 -3.53
C GLN A 162 8.54 15.62 -4.54
N LEU A 163 7.96 14.93 -5.52
CA LEU A 163 8.73 14.37 -6.63
C LEU A 163 9.45 15.51 -7.37
N PRO A 164 10.77 15.40 -7.66
CA PRO A 164 11.46 16.33 -8.55
C PRO A 164 10.70 16.45 -9.85
N ALA A 165 10.61 17.67 -10.39
CA ALA A 165 9.98 17.90 -11.68
C ALA A 165 10.79 17.16 -12.75
N MET A 166 10.25 16.02 -13.20
CA MET A 166 10.81 15.26 -14.31
C MET A 166 10.36 15.90 -15.63
N ASN A 167 11.27 15.91 -16.61
CA ASN A 167 10.91 16.27 -17.97
C ASN A 167 9.85 15.29 -18.51
N PRO A 168 8.99 15.74 -19.44
CA PRO A 168 8.07 14.83 -20.11
C PRO A 168 8.84 13.64 -20.73
N PRO A 169 8.27 12.42 -20.69
CA PRO A 169 8.95 11.21 -21.15
C PRO A 169 9.25 11.25 -22.65
N VAL A 170 8.50 12.05 -23.41
CA VAL A 170 8.72 12.28 -24.84
C VAL A 170 9.07 13.75 -25.05
N LEU A 171 10.21 13.99 -25.70
CA LEU A 171 10.59 15.32 -26.15
C LEU A 171 9.79 15.65 -27.40
N VAL A 172 8.65 16.32 -27.24
CA VAL A 172 7.87 16.80 -28.38
C VAL A 172 8.49 18.09 -28.87
N GLY A 173 8.93 18.10 -30.13
CA GLY A 173 9.48 19.30 -30.73
C GLY A 173 8.39 20.33 -31.02
N ASP A 174 8.79 21.59 -31.11
CA ASP A 174 7.84 22.71 -31.14
C ASP A 174 7.24 22.96 -32.54
N LYS A 175 7.52 22.10 -33.51
CA LYS A 175 6.99 22.24 -34.86
C LYS A 175 5.50 21.91 -34.85
N ALA A 176 4.71 22.67 -35.63
CA ALA A 176 3.26 22.52 -35.69
C ALA A 176 2.80 21.08 -35.99
N HIS A 177 3.49 20.36 -36.88
CA HIS A 177 3.15 18.96 -37.18
C HIS A 177 3.40 18.01 -36.00
N GLN A 178 4.41 18.26 -35.18
CA GLN A 178 4.74 17.43 -34.01
C GLN A 178 3.71 17.65 -32.90
N ARG A 179 3.32 18.90 -32.66
CA ARG A 179 2.23 19.26 -31.74
C ARG A 179 0.89 18.66 -32.18
N TYR A 180 0.58 18.72 -33.47
CA TYR A 180 -0.63 18.10 -34.01
C TYR A 180 -0.64 16.58 -33.79
N CYS A 181 0.47 15.89 -34.06
CA CYS A 181 0.59 14.45 -33.81
C CYS A 181 0.43 14.11 -32.33
N GLU A 182 1.01 14.89 -31.42
CA GLU A 182 0.87 14.71 -29.97
C GLU A 182 -0.59 14.83 -29.52
N VAL A 183 -1.26 15.93 -29.88
CA VAL A 183 -2.66 16.16 -29.50
C VAL A 183 -3.58 15.10 -30.11
N LYS A 184 -3.36 14.73 -31.37
CA LYS A 184 -4.10 13.65 -32.02
C LYS A 184 -3.93 12.32 -31.29
N HIS A 185 -2.71 11.99 -30.89
CA HIS A 185 -2.44 10.77 -30.13
C HIS A 185 -3.12 10.76 -28.76
N ILE A 186 -3.09 11.89 -28.03
CA ILE A 186 -3.78 12.01 -26.74
C ILE A 186 -5.29 11.85 -26.92
N LEU A 187 -5.87 12.45 -27.97
CA LEU A 187 -7.29 12.29 -28.28
C LEU A 187 -7.66 10.84 -28.60
N GLU A 188 -6.85 10.15 -29.42
CA GLU A 188 -7.02 8.72 -29.70
C GLU A 188 -6.98 7.90 -28.41
N CYS A 189 -6.03 8.18 -27.49
CA CYS A 189 -5.96 7.50 -26.20
C CYS A 189 -7.22 7.74 -25.34
N ILE A 190 -7.76 8.96 -25.33
CA ILE A 190 -9.00 9.27 -24.62
C ILE A 190 -10.19 8.51 -25.23
N LEU A 191 -10.27 8.43 -26.56
CA LEU A 191 -11.32 7.71 -27.27
C LEU A 191 -11.24 6.19 -27.04
N ASP A 192 -10.04 5.64 -26.87
CA ASP A 192 -9.81 4.24 -26.50
C ASP A 192 -10.17 3.94 -25.03
N GLY A 193 -10.56 4.97 -24.25
CA GLY A 193 -11.02 4.84 -22.86
C GLY A 193 -9.91 4.96 -21.82
N TYR A 194 -8.72 5.44 -22.19
CA TYR A 194 -7.66 5.75 -21.23
C TYR A 194 -7.90 7.08 -20.52
N ASP A 195 -7.46 7.16 -19.27
CA ASP A 195 -7.65 8.35 -18.45
C ASP A 195 -6.45 9.30 -18.56
N ASN A 196 -6.70 10.44 -19.17
CA ASN A 196 -5.74 11.53 -19.38
C ASN A 196 -6.10 12.80 -18.60
N GLN A 197 -6.98 12.73 -17.59
CA GLN A 197 -7.42 13.92 -16.84
C GLN A 197 -6.28 14.70 -16.18
N ALA A 198 -5.20 14.03 -15.79
CA ALA A 198 -4.02 14.67 -15.22
C ALA A 198 -3.24 15.55 -16.23
N MET A 199 -3.36 15.28 -17.54
CA MET A 199 -2.70 16.06 -18.61
C MET A 199 -3.46 17.33 -18.99
N LEU A 200 -4.77 17.41 -18.69
CA LEU A 200 -5.65 18.52 -19.05
C LEU A 200 -5.44 19.80 -18.21
N HIS A 201 -4.76 19.70 -17.07
CA HIS A 201 -4.51 20.83 -16.17
C HIS A 201 -3.12 21.48 -16.35
N ARG A 202 -2.47 21.25 -17.50
CA ARG A 202 -1.14 21.78 -17.80
C ARG A 202 -1.17 23.06 -18.63
#